data_AF-A0A8H7ZUB3-F1
#
_entry.id   AF-A0A8H7ZUB3-F1
#
_cell.length_a   1.000
_cell.length_b   1.000
_cell.length_c   1.000
_cell.angle_alpha   90.00
_cell.angle_beta   90.00
_cell.angle_gamma   90.00
#
_symmetry.space_group_name_H-M   'P 1'
#
loop_
_entity.id
_entity.type
_entity.pdbx_description
1 polymer ?
#
loop_
_entity_poly.entity_id
_entity_poly.type
_entity_poly.pdbx_seq_one_letter_code
_entity_poly.pdbx_strand_id
1 'polypeptide(L)'
;MADLKTALHRIHESAKLVNRAKQLNESRERIAELTSRLKLQYPLATEHRRYLGEGPVLYIGPNADRPLAAYLFLFNDQMLVTKRHYDRKKLKSHTTKFSCVCNIPLGGAAMTNGSLSTGEVAAISPDTPNSRSTSPTKGKSRNKTKKKSN
;
A
#
# COMPACT_ATOMS: atom_id res chain seq x y z
N MET A 1 -34.09 -41.67 8.62
CA MET A 1 -32.88 -41.32 7.82
C MET A 1 -33.00 -39.96 7.11
N ALA A 2 -34.18 -39.55 6.63
CA ALA A 2 -34.37 -38.24 5.97
C ALA A 2 -34.10 -37.03 6.88
N ASP A 3 -34.42 -37.14 8.17
CA ASP A 3 -34.25 -36.03 9.13
C ASP A 3 -32.78 -35.71 9.43
N LEU A 4 -31.92 -36.74 9.51
CA LEU A 4 -30.48 -36.56 9.76
C LEU A 4 -29.81 -35.84 8.59
N LYS A 5 -30.12 -36.22 7.35
CA LYS A 5 -29.58 -35.57 6.15
C LYS A 5 -29.98 -34.10 6.07
N THR A 6 -31.23 -33.80 6.43
CA THR A 6 -31.75 -32.44 6.46
C THR A 6 -31.10 -31.61 7.57
N ALA A 7 -30.94 -32.18 8.76
CA ALA A 7 -30.25 -31.53 9.88
C ALA A 7 -28.77 -31.25 9.55
N LEU A 8 -28.07 -32.21 8.94
CA LEU A 8 -26.67 -32.06 8.55
C LEU A 8 -26.50 -30.97 7.48
N HIS A 9 -27.39 -30.93 6.49
CA HIS A 9 -27.38 -29.86 5.48
C HIS A 9 -27.60 -28.48 6.12
N ARG A 10 -28.54 -28.35 7.06
CA ARG A 10 -28.78 -27.10 7.80
C ARG A 10 -27.56 -26.65 8.59
N ILE A 11 -26.91 -27.57 9.30
CA ILE A 11 -25.68 -27.28 10.05
C ILE A 11 -24.57 -26.83 9.11
N HIS A 12 -24.41 -27.51 7.97
CA HIS A 12 -23.38 -27.19 6.99
C HIS A 12 -23.55 -25.79 6.39
N GLU A 13 -24.77 -25.42 6.01
CA GLU A 13 -25.06 -24.08 5.48
C GLU A 13 -24.84 -22.99 6.54
N SER A 14 -25.28 -23.22 7.78
CA SER A 14 -24.98 -22.30 8.89
C SER A 14 -23.48 -22.15 9.12
N ALA A 15 -22.71 -23.24 9.07
CA ALA A 15 -21.26 -23.21 9.23
C ALA A 15 -20.56 -22.42 8.11
N LYS A 16 -21.04 -22.53 6.85
CA LYS A 16 -20.54 -21.73 5.74
C LYS A 16 -20.73 -20.23 5.98
N LEU A 17 -21.92 -19.83 6.44
CA LEU A 17 -22.22 -18.44 6.73
C LEU A 17 -21.31 -17.88 7.83
N VAL A 18 -21.14 -18.63 8.92
CA VAL A 18 -20.24 -18.25 10.02
C VAL A 18 -18.80 -18.13 9.54
N ASN A 19 -18.30 -19.12 8.78
CA ASN A 19 -16.94 -19.09 8.24
C ASN A 19 -16.73 -17.89 7.31
N ARG A 20 -17.71 -17.59 6.45
CA ARG A 20 -17.64 -16.43 5.55
C ARG A 20 -17.62 -15.12 6.31
N ALA A 21 -18.45 -14.97 7.35
CA ALA A 21 -18.46 -13.79 8.19
C ALA A 21 -17.12 -13.60 8.92
N LYS A 22 -16.57 -14.69 9.46
CA LYS A 22 -15.25 -14.70 10.11
C LYS A 22 -14.14 -14.23 9.16
N GLN A 23 -14.06 -14.81 7.97
CA GLN A 23 -13.06 -14.42 6.96
C GLN A 23 -13.16 -12.93 6.58
N LEU A 24 -14.39 -12.39 6.47
CA LEU A 24 -14.58 -10.96 6.18
C LEU A 24 -14.08 -10.07 7.33
N ASN A 25 -14.32 -10.46 8.58
CA ASN A 25 -13.84 -9.70 9.74
C ASN A 25 -12.30 -9.74 9.84
N GLU A 26 -11.69 -10.92 9.73
CA GLU A 26 -10.22 -11.06 9.74
C GLU A 26 -9.57 -10.23 8.63
N SER A 27 -10.17 -10.23 7.43
CA SER A 27 -9.72 -9.39 6.33
C SER A 27 -9.83 -7.89 6.64
N ARG A 28 -10.90 -7.43 7.30
CA ARG A 28 -11.10 -6.02 7.67
C ARG A 28 -10.08 -5.56 8.69
N GLU A 29 -9.84 -6.38 9.72
CA GLU A 29 -8.81 -6.10 10.74
C GLU A 29 -7.42 -6.01 10.09
N ARG A 30 -7.10 -6.92 9.17
CA ARG A 30 -5.85 -6.86 8.42
C ARG A 30 -5.71 -5.60 7.58
N ILE A 31 -6.77 -5.20 6.88
CA ILE A 31 -6.77 -3.96 6.09
C ILE A 31 -6.53 -2.74 6.99
N ALA A 32 -7.17 -2.68 8.16
CA ALA A 32 -6.98 -1.60 9.12
C ALA A 32 -5.52 -1.55 9.63
N GLU A 33 -4.95 -2.70 10.00
CA GLU A 33 -3.56 -2.79 10.42
C GLU A 33 -2.60 -2.34 9.31
N LEU A 34 -2.80 -2.83 8.09
CA LEU A 34 -1.97 -2.47 6.94
C LEU A 34 -2.05 -0.98 6.61
N THR A 35 -3.22 -0.36 6.76
CA THR A 35 -3.40 1.09 6.57
C THR A 35 -2.52 1.90 7.52
N SER A 36 -2.30 1.42 8.75
CA SER A 36 -1.41 2.08 9.71
C SER A 36 0.09 1.93 9.39
N ARG A 37 0.46 0.83 8.70
CA ARG A 37 1.85 0.45 8.41
C ARG A 37 2.33 0.92 7.05
N LEU A 38 1.41 1.06 6.10
CA LEU A 38 1.65 1.50 4.73
C LEU A 38 1.46 3.01 4.63
N LYS A 39 2.49 3.72 4.21
CA LYS A 39 2.35 5.11 3.77
C LYS A 39 1.73 5.12 2.37
N LEU A 40 0.41 5.17 2.28
CA LEU A 40 -0.32 5.24 1.02
C LEU A 40 -0.87 6.65 0.80
N GLN A 41 -0.97 7.04 -0.47
CA GLN A 41 -1.66 8.26 -0.89
C GLN A 41 -3.16 8.04 -1.08
N TYR A 42 -3.62 6.78 -1.06
CA TYR A 42 -5.00 6.38 -1.32
C TYR A 42 -5.52 5.40 -0.25
N PRO A 43 -6.84 5.36 0.00
CA PRO A 43 -7.42 4.50 1.02
C PRO A 43 -7.39 3.01 0.61
N LEU A 44 -6.97 2.17 1.55
CA LEU A 44 -7.06 0.71 1.45
C LEU A 44 -8.48 0.20 1.73
N ALA A 45 -9.22 0.84 2.63
CA ALA A 45 -10.55 0.40 3.03
C ALA A 45 -11.59 0.77 1.96
N THR A 46 -12.11 -0.24 1.26
CA THR A 46 -13.31 -0.14 0.42
C THR A 46 -14.24 -1.31 0.78
N GLU A 47 -15.55 -1.14 0.60
CA GLU A 47 -16.55 -2.13 1.09
C GLU A 47 -16.36 -3.55 0.54
N HIS A 48 -15.75 -3.68 -0.64
CA HIS A 48 -15.58 -4.95 -1.34
C HIS A 48 -14.15 -5.50 -1.33
N ARG A 49 -13.20 -4.78 -0.72
CA ARG A 49 -11.80 -5.21 -0.70
C ARG A 49 -11.58 -6.29 0.34
N ARG A 50 -10.98 -7.38 -0.10
CA ARG A 50 -10.61 -8.55 0.69
C ARG A 50 -9.12 -8.77 0.58
N TYR A 51 -8.47 -8.87 1.73
CA TYR A 51 -7.08 -9.27 1.83
C TYR A 51 -6.96 -10.77 1.55
N LEU A 52 -6.06 -11.14 0.64
CA LEU A 52 -5.87 -12.51 0.19
C LEU A 52 -4.54 -13.11 0.68
N GLY A 53 -3.49 -12.30 0.81
CA GLY A 53 -2.19 -12.77 1.25
C GLY A 53 -1.08 -11.73 1.11
N GLU A 54 0.11 -12.09 1.57
CA GLU A 54 1.29 -11.24 1.49
C GLU A 54 2.57 -12.09 1.44
N GLY A 55 3.65 -11.52 0.93
CA GLY A 55 4.93 -12.23 0.90
C GLY A 55 6.09 -11.46 0.25
N PRO A 56 7.33 -11.87 0.52
CA PRO A 56 8.50 -11.33 -0.15
C PRO A 56 8.54 -11.81 -1.61
N VAL A 57 8.91 -10.91 -2.52
CA VAL A 57 9.08 -11.23 -3.95
C VAL A 57 10.25 -10.47 -4.57
N LEU A 58 10.73 -10.96 -5.70
CA LEU A 58 11.57 -10.20 -6.61
C LEU A 58 10.66 -9.58 -7.68
N TYR A 59 10.55 -8.26 -7.68
CA TYR A 59 9.72 -7.51 -8.61
C TYR A 59 10.59 -6.86 -9.69
N ILE A 60 10.23 -7.06 -10.96
CA ILE A 60 10.85 -6.37 -12.10
C ILE A 60 9.76 -5.47 -12.69
N GLY A 61 9.95 -4.16 -12.57
CA GLY A 61 9.04 -3.17 -13.15
C GLY A 61 9.31 -2.98 -14.65
N PRO A 62 8.37 -2.37 -15.39
CA PRO A 62 8.47 -2.18 -16.84
C PRO A 62 9.70 -1.36 -17.27
N ASN A 63 10.17 -0.45 -16.42
CA ASN A 63 11.33 0.42 -16.68
C ASN A 63 12.52 0.12 -15.75
N ALA A 64 12.60 -1.10 -15.20
CA ALA A 64 13.62 -1.46 -14.23
C ALA A 64 14.75 -2.27 -14.88
N ASP A 65 15.96 -1.72 -14.89
CA ASP A 65 17.16 -2.45 -15.33
C ASP A 65 17.57 -3.58 -14.37
N ARG A 66 17.00 -3.60 -13.16
CA ARG A 66 17.35 -4.55 -12.09
C ARG A 66 16.14 -4.99 -11.26
N PRO A 67 16.14 -6.24 -10.78
CA PRO A 67 15.09 -6.73 -9.88
C PRO A 67 15.12 -5.99 -8.53
N LEU A 68 13.94 -5.69 -8.00
CA LEU A 68 13.73 -5.12 -6.69
C LEU A 68 13.25 -6.20 -5.72
N ALA A 69 13.97 -6.41 -4.63
CA ALA A 69 13.45 -7.16 -3.48
C ALA A 69 12.32 -6.35 -2.83
N ALA A 70 11.09 -6.83 -3.00
CA ALA A 70 9.87 -6.17 -2.58
C ALA A 70 9.05 -7.07 -1.65
N TYR A 71 8.01 -6.50 -1.05
CA TYR A 71 7.00 -7.22 -0.29
C TYR A 71 5.64 -6.90 -0.90
N LEU A 72 4.90 -7.95 -1.23
CA LEU A 72 3.60 -7.87 -1.88
C LEU A 72 2.48 -7.97 -0.85
N PHE A 73 1.43 -7.18 -1.03
CA PHE A 73 0.13 -7.38 -0.40
C PHE A 73 -0.92 -7.59 -1.49
N LEU A 74 -1.58 -8.74 -1.46
CA LEU A 74 -2.56 -9.14 -2.44
C LEU A 74 -3.97 -8.91 -1.91
N PHE A 75 -4.76 -8.20 -2.69
CA PHE A 75 -6.19 -8.01 -2.49
C PHE A 75 -6.95 -8.59 -3.68
N ASN A 76 -8.26 -8.77 -3.54
CA ASN A 76 -9.11 -9.29 -4.61
C ASN A 76 -9.22 -8.37 -5.83
N ASP A 77 -9.02 -7.07 -5.67
CA ASP A 77 -9.17 -6.06 -6.73
C ASP A 77 -7.85 -5.41 -7.16
N GLN A 78 -6.79 -5.55 -6.35
CA GLN A 78 -5.51 -4.92 -6.59
C GLN A 78 -4.36 -5.65 -5.90
N MET A 79 -3.15 -5.36 -6.33
CA MET A 79 -1.93 -5.90 -5.80
C MET A 79 -0.95 -4.76 -5.49
N LEU A 80 -0.46 -4.70 -4.25
CA LEU A 80 0.43 -3.64 -3.79
C LEU A 80 1.87 -4.14 -3.67
N VAL A 81 2.75 -3.60 -4.51
CA VAL A 81 4.19 -3.85 -4.39
C VAL A 81 4.79 -2.80 -3.49
N THR A 82 5.50 -3.23 -2.45
CA THR A 82 6.00 -2.33 -1.42
C THR A 82 7.47 -2.56 -1.13
N LYS A 83 8.14 -1.51 -0.64
CA LYS A 83 9.49 -1.59 -0.09
C LYS A 83 9.40 -1.58 1.44
N ARG A 84 10.03 -2.58 2.05
CA ARG A 84 10.10 -2.71 3.50
C ARG A 84 11.17 -1.77 4.07
N HIS A 85 10.80 -1.00 5.08
CA HIS A 85 11.72 -0.12 5.81
C HIS A 85 12.05 -0.72 7.17
N TYR A 86 13.32 -1.00 7.40
CA TYR A 86 13.82 -1.46 8.69
C TYR A 86 14.34 -0.25 9.47
N ASP A 87 13.66 0.12 10.56
CA ASP A 87 14.18 1.11 11.49
C ASP A 87 15.14 0.44 12.48
N ARG A 88 16.44 0.49 12.18
CA ARG A 88 17.49 -0.09 13.02
C ARG A 88 17.52 0.49 14.44
N LYS A 89 17.01 1.71 14.65
CA LYS A 89 17.02 2.38 15.96
C LYS A 89 15.82 2.01 16.84
N LYS A 90 14.79 1.40 16.25
CA LYS A 90 13.57 0.96 16.93
C LYS A 90 13.40 -0.55 16.88
N LEU A 91 14.49 -1.31 17.05
CA LEU A 91 14.45 -2.78 17.04
C LEU A 91 13.51 -3.36 18.13
N LYS A 92 13.15 -2.56 19.15
CA LYS A 92 12.15 -2.90 20.17
C LYS A 92 10.69 -2.66 19.75
N SER A 93 10.45 -1.92 18.65
CA SER A 93 9.13 -1.73 18.06
C SER A 93 8.97 -2.77 16.95
N HIS A 94 8.08 -3.74 17.16
CA HIS A 94 7.75 -4.77 16.16
C HIS A 94 7.05 -4.22 14.89
N THR A 95 6.88 -2.90 14.78
CA THR A 95 6.11 -2.29 13.69
C THR A 95 6.99 -2.03 12.47
N THR A 96 7.05 -3.02 11.58
CA THR A 96 7.69 -2.84 10.26
C THR A 96 6.85 -1.91 9.39
N LYS A 97 7.47 -0.86 8.84
CA LYS A 97 6.83 0.11 7.94
C LYS A 97 7.09 -0.23 6.48
N PHE A 98 6.15 0.15 5.63
CA PHE A 98 6.23 -0.09 4.20
C PHE A 98 5.94 1.20 3.43
N SER A 99 6.65 1.39 2.31
CA SER A 99 6.29 2.40 1.31
C SER A 99 5.79 1.70 0.05
N CYS A 100 4.68 2.17 -0.50
CA CYS A 100 4.17 1.67 -1.77
C CYS A 100 5.14 2.05 -2.90
N VAL A 101 5.48 1.08 -3.74
CA VAL A 101 6.27 1.27 -4.95
C VAL A 101 5.32 1.37 -6.14
N CYS A 102 4.39 0.42 -6.26
CA CYS A 102 3.34 0.46 -7.27
C CYS A 102 2.05 -0.20 -6.79
N ASN A 103 0.94 0.25 -7.38
CA ASN A 103 -0.38 -0.36 -7.26
C ASN A 103 -0.75 -0.97 -8.61
N ILE A 104 -1.07 -2.26 -8.62
CA ILE A 104 -1.45 -2.99 -9.82
C ILE A 104 -2.92 -3.39 -9.68
N PRO A 105 -3.86 -2.71 -10.35
CA PRO A 105 -5.25 -3.11 -10.34
C PRO A 105 -5.42 -4.47 -11.04
N LEU A 106 -6.15 -5.38 -10.41
CA LEU A 106 -6.41 -6.73 -10.93
C LEU A 106 -7.69 -6.82 -11.77
N GLY A 107 -8.49 -5.75 -11.79
CA GLY A 107 -9.74 -5.65 -12.56
C GLY A 107 -9.63 -5.81 -14.09
N GLY A 108 -8.41 -6.00 -14.61
CA GLY A 108 -8.14 -6.36 -16.01
C GLY A 108 -6.85 -7.17 -16.21
N ALA A 109 -6.27 -7.72 -15.15
CA ALA A 109 -5.00 -8.45 -15.22
C ALA A 109 -5.25 -9.94 -15.46
N ALA A 110 -4.90 -10.45 -16.64
CA ALA A 110 -4.83 -11.88 -16.89
C ALA A 110 -3.50 -12.43 -16.35
N MET A 111 -3.55 -13.40 -15.44
CA MET A 111 -2.35 -14.15 -15.08
C MET A 111 -1.97 -15.06 -16.24
N THR A 112 -0.84 -14.79 -16.87
CA THR A 112 -0.19 -15.75 -17.76
C THR A 112 0.95 -16.43 -17.00
N ASN A 113 1.30 -17.67 -17.34
CA ASN A 113 2.27 -18.48 -16.61
C ASN A 113 3.57 -17.70 -16.30
N GLY A 114 3.70 -17.22 -15.06
CA GLY A 114 4.87 -16.47 -14.58
C GLY A 114 4.95 -14.97 -14.94
N SER A 115 3.94 -14.39 -15.61
CA SER A 115 3.94 -12.99 -16.04
C SER A 115 2.55 -12.35 -15.90
N LEU A 116 2.46 -11.26 -15.14
CA LEU A 116 1.30 -10.36 -15.15
C LEU A 116 1.50 -9.34 -16.27
N SER A 117 0.80 -9.52 -17.39
CA SER A 117 0.66 -8.45 -18.39
C SER A 117 -0.58 -7.63 -18.04
N THR A 118 -0.40 -6.42 -17.52
CA THR A 118 -1.46 -5.42 -17.48
C THR A 118 -1.62 -4.86 -18.89
N GLY A 119 -2.78 -5.09 -19.53
CA GLY A 119 -3.17 -4.23 -20.66
C GLY A 119 -3.13 -2.77 -20.20
N GLU A 120 -2.69 -1.86 -21.07
CA GLU A 120 -2.42 -0.45 -20.77
C GLU A 120 -3.45 0.19 -19.83
N VAL A 121 -3.11 0.27 -18.53
CA VAL A 121 -3.75 1.19 -17.61
C VAL A 121 -2.61 1.88 -16.87
N ALA A 122 -2.50 3.19 -17.09
CA ALA A 122 -1.42 4.03 -16.60
C ALA A 122 -1.15 3.77 -15.11
N ALA A 123 0.06 3.29 -14.80
CA ALA A 123 0.56 3.27 -13.45
C ALA A 123 0.65 4.73 -12.97
N ILE A 124 -0.21 5.09 -12.02
CA ILE A 124 -0.16 6.42 -11.38
C ILE A 124 1.04 6.40 -10.44
N SER A 125 2.20 6.82 -10.97
CA SER A 125 3.36 7.18 -10.17
C SER A 125 3.04 8.43 -9.35
N PRO A 126 3.38 8.48 -8.05
CA PRO A 126 3.32 9.72 -7.31
C PRO A 126 4.47 10.63 -7.75
N ASP A 127 4.15 11.68 -8.50
CA ASP A 127 5.07 12.76 -8.80
C ASP A 127 5.60 13.38 -7.50
N THR A 128 6.92 13.54 -7.45
CA THR A 128 7.60 14.32 -6.42
C THR A 128 7.55 15.79 -6.84
N PRO A 129 7.00 16.73 -6.05
CA PRO A 129 7.14 18.13 -6.37
C PRO A 129 8.55 18.58 -5.94
N ASN A 130 9.45 18.63 -6.92
CA ASN A 130 10.72 19.34 -6.82
C ASN A 130 10.55 20.72 -7.49
N SER A 131 10.11 21.72 -6.73
CA SER A 131 10.16 23.11 -7.18
C SER A 131 11.15 23.90 -6.33
N ARG A 132 12.37 23.91 -6.86
CA ARG A 132 13.43 24.89 -6.60
C ARG A 132 12.87 26.28 -6.93
N SER A 133 12.77 27.19 -5.96
CA SER A 133 12.56 28.61 -6.24
C SER A 133 13.79 29.40 -5.81
N THR A 134 14.41 30.04 -6.80
CA THR A 134 15.49 31.00 -6.70
C THR A 134 14.91 32.40 -6.41
N SER A 135 15.71 33.20 -5.70
CA SER A 135 15.49 34.57 -5.17
C SER A 135 14.95 35.62 -6.16
N PRO A 136 14.54 36.81 -5.66
CA PRO A 136 15.47 37.94 -5.78
C PRO A 136 15.48 38.96 -4.61
N THR A 137 16.66 39.56 -4.45
CA THR A 137 17.05 40.70 -3.62
C THR A 137 16.73 42.04 -4.31
N LYS A 138 16.21 43.05 -3.57
CA LYS A 138 16.34 44.54 -3.74
C LYS A 138 15.24 45.22 -2.90
N GLY A 139 15.40 46.30 -2.15
CA GLY A 139 16.53 47.18 -1.86
C GLY A 139 16.08 48.38 -0.99
N LYS A 140 17.04 48.96 -0.27
CA LYS A 140 17.18 50.36 0.23
C LYS A 140 16.02 51.04 0.99
N SER A 141 16.30 51.43 2.25
CA SER A 141 16.18 52.84 2.65
C SER A 141 17.24 53.23 3.68
N ARG A 142 17.71 54.47 3.57
CA ARG A 142 18.87 55.12 4.22
C ARG A 142 18.40 56.02 5.38
N ASN A 143 19.19 56.10 6.46
CA ASN A 143 19.85 57.32 7.00
C ASN A 143 20.38 57.03 8.42
N LYS A 144 21.70 57.03 8.65
CA LYS A 144 22.60 58.16 8.98
C LYS A 144 22.28 58.86 10.32
N THR A 145 23.14 58.61 11.32
CA THR A 145 23.85 59.68 12.04
C THR A 145 25.17 59.17 12.64
N LYS A 146 26.18 60.04 12.53
CA LYS A 146 27.61 59.92 12.88
C LYS A 146 27.83 60.58 14.26
N LYS A 147 28.73 60.04 15.09
CA LYS A 147 29.80 60.75 15.87
C LYS A 147 30.52 59.72 16.76
N LYS A 148 31.72 59.25 16.43
CA LYS A 148 33.08 59.79 16.72
C LYS A 148 33.40 59.97 18.22
N SER A 149 34.11 58.97 18.75
CA SER A 149 35.35 59.01 19.58
C SER A 149 35.70 60.29 20.35
N ASN A 150 35.89 60.15 21.67
CA ASN A 150 37.20 60.02 22.30
C ASN A 150 37.09 59.17 23.57
#